data_AF-A0A843KJG9-F1
#
_entry.id   AF-A0A843KJG9-F1
#
_cell.length_a   1.000
_cell.length_b   1.000
_cell.length_c   1.000
_cell.angle_alpha   90.00
_cell.angle_beta   90.00
_cell.angle_gamma   90.00
#
_symmetry.space_group_name_H-M   'P 1'
#
loop_
_entity.id
_entity.type
_entity.pdbx_description
1 polymer ?
#
loop_
_entity_poly.entity_id
_entity_poly.type
_entity_poly.pdbx_seq_one_letter_code
_entity_poly.pdbx_strand_id
1 'polypeptide(L)'
;MPSVRYTRIEITPDAYRSLEAEAILQGKTLKKLASELILKGVSKKALDFVQELEEPAVTSKPQMDFNEEMTRVIRKIGATGIHISLQTLKVVKDSILEEGYQGAMLYVAQHTASMERDELHRVIAICRRYKLSEKSAAYLVENLNEIESGNWI
;
A
#
# COMPACT_ATOMS: atom_id res chain seq x y z
N MET A 1 -14.50 19.22 19.14
CA MET A 1 -14.58 18.96 17.69
C MET A 1 -16.03 18.63 17.35
N PRO A 2 -16.68 19.32 16.41
CA PRO A 2 -18.03 18.95 16.01
C PRO A 2 -18.01 17.54 15.39
N SER A 3 -18.82 16.61 15.91
CA SER A 3 -18.94 15.27 15.32
C SER A 3 -19.75 15.40 14.03
N VAL A 4 -19.07 15.51 12.89
CA VAL A 4 -19.74 15.49 11.60
C VAL A 4 -20.11 14.03 11.33
N ARG A 5 -21.31 13.63 11.73
CA ARG A 5 -21.89 12.35 11.29
C ARG A 5 -22.15 12.49 9.80
N TYR A 6 -21.27 11.96 8.97
CA TYR A 6 -21.48 11.93 7.53
C TYR A 6 -22.73 11.11 7.24
N THR A 7 -23.73 11.77 6.64
CA THR A 7 -24.96 11.11 6.21
C THR A 7 -24.59 10.07 5.15
N ARG A 8 -25.15 8.86 5.29
CA ARG A 8 -25.03 7.81 4.27
C ARG A 8 -25.45 8.38 2.91
N ILE A 9 -24.64 8.13 1.87
CA ILE A 9 -25.00 8.55 0.51
C ILE A 9 -26.21 7.73 0.07
N GLU A 10 -27.32 8.42 -0.18
CA GLU A 10 -28.53 7.84 -0.76
C GLU A 10 -28.62 8.25 -2.23
N ILE A 11 -28.82 7.27 -3.11
CA ILE A 11 -28.97 7.49 -4.55
C ILE A 11 -30.46 7.45 -4.87
N THR A 12 -30.95 8.43 -5.63
CA THR A 12 -32.35 8.42 -6.06
C THR A 12 -32.63 7.23 -6.99
N PRO A 13 -33.84 6.66 -6.98
CA PRO A 13 -34.17 5.51 -7.82
C PRO A 13 -33.90 5.76 -9.32
N ASP A 14 -34.17 6.97 -9.81
CA ASP A 14 -33.96 7.32 -11.22
C ASP A 14 -32.46 7.40 -11.58
N ALA A 15 -31.63 7.95 -10.68
CA ALA A 15 -30.19 7.98 -10.87
C ALA A 15 -29.60 6.55 -10.86
N TYR A 16 -30.11 5.68 -10.00
CA TYR A 16 -29.69 4.28 -9.95
C TYR A 16 -29.98 3.54 -11.26
N ARG A 17 -31.22 3.63 -11.76
CA ARG A 17 -31.63 3.02 -13.04
C ARG A 17 -30.83 3.55 -14.22
N SER A 18 -30.57 4.85 -14.24
CA SER A 18 -29.76 5.48 -15.29
C SER A 18 -28.33 4.95 -15.27
N LEU A 19 -27.78 4.74 -14.08
CA LEU A 19 -26.43 4.20 -13.89
C LEU A 19 -26.35 2.71 -14.26
N GLU A 20 -27.40 1.92 -13.99
CA GLU A 20 -27.52 0.53 -14.47
C GLU A 20 -27.55 0.45 -16.00
N ALA A 21 -28.37 1.27 -16.65
CA ALA A 21 -28.48 1.32 -18.10
C ALA A 21 -27.14 1.67 -18.74
N GLU A 22 -26.46 2.70 -18.24
CA GLU A 22 -25.15 3.13 -18.73
C GLU A 22 -24.06 2.06 -18.50
N ALA A 23 -24.11 1.34 -17.37
CA ALA A 23 -23.17 0.25 -17.09
C ALA A 23 -23.32 -0.90 -18.09
N ILE A 24 -24.56 -1.25 -18.46
CA ILE A 24 -24.87 -2.25 -19.48
C ILE A 24 -24.35 -1.79 -20.86
N LEU A 25 -24.64 -0.55 -21.25
CA LEU A 25 -24.22 -0.01 -22.55
C LEU A 25 -22.70 0.03 -22.72
N GLN A 26 -21.97 0.35 -21.65
CA GLN A 26 -20.50 0.41 -21.67
C GLN A 26 -19.81 -0.94 -21.36
N GLY A 27 -20.56 -1.99 -21.02
CA GLY A 27 -20.01 -3.28 -20.61
C GLY A 27 -19.15 -3.21 -19.34
N LYS A 28 -19.47 -2.31 -18.42
CA LYS A 28 -18.74 -2.09 -17.16
C LYS A 28 -19.56 -2.56 -15.97
N THR A 29 -18.89 -2.83 -14.85
CA THR A 29 -19.60 -3.06 -13.59
C THR A 29 -20.17 -1.75 -13.05
N LEU A 30 -21.33 -1.85 -12.38
CA LEU A 30 -22.01 -0.73 -11.74
C LEU A 30 -21.06 0.07 -10.83
N LYS A 31 -20.26 -0.64 -10.02
CA LYS A 31 -19.25 -0.04 -9.13
C LYS A 31 -18.21 0.78 -9.91
N LYS A 32 -17.64 0.22 -10.97
CA LYS A 32 -16.59 0.88 -11.75
C LYS A 32 -17.12 2.14 -12.43
N LEU A 33 -18.30 2.04 -13.04
CA LEU A 33 -18.93 3.19 -13.69
C LEU A 33 -19.26 4.30 -12.66
N ALA A 34 -19.84 3.94 -11.51
CA ALA A 34 -20.14 4.88 -10.45
C ALA A 34 -18.86 5.60 -9.96
N SER A 35 -17.78 4.85 -9.71
CA SER A 35 -16.50 5.43 -9.30
C SER A 35 -15.94 6.40 -10.36
N GLU A 36 -15.98 6.03 -11.64
CA GLU A 36 -15.51 6.91 -12.73
C GLU A 36 -16.33 8.20 -12.83
N LEU A 37 -17.67 8.11 -12.73
CA LEU A 37 -18.56 9.27 -12.81
C LEU A 37 -18.39 10.20 -11.61
N ILE A 38 -18.23 9.64 -10.41
CA ILE A 38 -17.96 10.43 -9.20
C ILE A 38 -16.63 11.16 -9.36
N LEU A 39 -15.54 10.47 -9.72
CA LEU A 39 -14.23 11.10 -9.87
C LEU A 39 -14.20 12.17 -10.96
N LYS A 40 -14.97 11.99 -12.05
CA LYS A 40 -15.12 13.01 -13.10
C LYS A 40 -15.96 14.21 -12.66
N GLY A 41 -16.98 14.00 -11.81
CA GLY A 41 -17.92 15.03 -11.38
C GLY A 41 -17.49 15.80 -10.12
N VAL A 42 -16.53 15.28 -9.36
CA VAL A 42 -16.03 15.93 -8.15
C VAL A 42 -15.18 17.15 -8.52
N SER A 43 -15.39 18.25 -7.78
CA SER A 43 -14.61 19.48 -7.98
C SER A 43 -13.14 19.30 -7.63
N LYS A 44 -12.24 19.96 -8.34
CA LYS A 44 -10.80 19.93 -8.05
C LYS A 44 -10.48 20.25 -6.59
N LYS A 45 -11.10 21.29 -6.02
CA LYS A 45 -10.95 21.66 -4.60
C LYS A 45 -11.28 20.52 -3.63
N ALA A 46 -12.26 19.68 -3.96
CA ALA A 46 -12.63 18.54 -3.12
C ALA A 46 -11.65 17.36 -3.29
N LEU A 47 -11.10 17.18 -4.49
CA LEU A 47 -10.00 16.23 -4.71
C LEU A 47 -8.75 16.66 -3.95
N ASP A 48 -8.38 17.95 -4.06
CA ASP A 48 -7.24 18.55 -3.38
C ASP A 48 -7.41 18.45 -1.85
N PHE A 49 -8.61 18.72 -1.32
CA PHE A 49 -8.90 18.58 0.12
C PHE A 49 -8.79 17.13 0.62
N VAL A 50 -9.19 16.14 -0.18
CA VAL A 50 -9.01 14.72 0.18
C VAL A 50 -7.53 14.34 0.11
N GLN A 51 -6.78 14.84 -0.89
CA GLN A 51 -5.33 14.64 -0.98
C GLN A 51 -4.61 15.28 0.22
N GLU A 52 -5.01 16.49 0.64
CA GLU A 52 -4.48 17.17 1.83
C GLU A 52 -4.85 16.45 3.15
N LEU A 53 -6.00 15.76 3.22
CA LEU A 53 -6.37 14.92 4.37
C LEU A 53 -5.69 13.55 4.37
N GLU A 54 -5.34 13.03 3.19
CA GLU A 54 -4.49 11.84 3.03
C GLU A 54 -3.00 12.16 3.27
N GLU A 55 -2.62 13.44 3.37
CA GLU A 55 -1.31 13.85 3.86
C GLU A 55 -1.25 13.88 5.40
N PRO A 56 -0.40 13.02 5.98
CA PRO A 56 0.80 13.48 6.61
C PRO A 56 1.92 13.38 5.57
N ALA A 57 2.32 14.56 5.08
CA ALA A 57 3.54 14.84 4.34
C ALA A 57 3.65 14.24 2.93
N VAL A 58 3.57 15.15 1.96
CA VAL A 58 4.73 15.54 1.14
C VAL A 58 5.69 14.41 0.80
N THR A 59 5.78 14.16 -0.51
CA THR A 59 7.03 14.01 -1.28
C THR A 59 8.26 14.62 -0.63
N SER A 60 8.72 13.95 0.40
CA SER A 60 9.99 14.05 1.07
C SER A 60 10.09 12.66 1.65
N LYS A 61 11.08 11.89 1.18
CA LYS A 61 11.56 10.71 1.90
C LYS A 61 11.32 10.97 3.39
N PRO A 62 10.66 10.07 4.16
CA PRO A 62 10.77 10.22 5.59
C PRO A 62 12.27 10.28 5.84
N GLN A 63 12.75 11.42 6.32
CA GLN A 63 13.89 11.43 7.22
C GLN A 63 13.40 10.68 8.46
N MET A 64 13.12 9.38 8.30
CA MET A 64 13.45 8.42 9.32
C MET A 64 14.90 8.73 9.62
N ASP A 65 15.20 9.08 10.86
CA ASP A 65 16.55 8.99 11.35
C ASP A 65 17.05 7.62 10.91
N PHE A 66 17.97 7.61 9.94
CA PHE A 66 18.65 6.42 9.47
C PHE A 66 19.53 5.98 10.63
N ASN A 67 18.89 5.34 11.61
CA ASN A 67 19.58 4.74 12.73
C ASN A 67 20.57 3.75 12.14
N GLU A 68 21.72 3.64 12.79
CA GLU A 68 22.81 2.74 12.40
C GLU A 68 22.32 1.30 12.15
N GLU A 69 21.25 0.90 12.85
CA GLU A 69 20.55 -0.37 12.71
C GLU A 69 19.88 -0.56 11.34
N MET A 70 19.24 0.48 10.79
CA MET A 70 18.58 0.41 9.48
C MET A 70 19.60 0.26 8.35
N THR A 71 20.71 1.00 8.41
CA THR A 71 21.83 0.85 7.46
C THR A 71 22.46 -0.54 7.54
N ARG A 72 22.57 -1.11 8.75
CA ARG A 72 23.04 -2.50 8.93
C ARG A 72 22.08 -3.52 8.33
N VAL A 73 20.76 -3.29 8.46
CA VAL A 73 19.73 -4.15 7.86
C VAL A 73 19.77 -4.07 6.34
N ILE A 74 19.81 -2.88 5.75
CA ILE A 74 19.91 -2.70 4.28
C ILE A 74 21.15 -3.41 3.73
N ARG A 75 22.31 -3.27 4.40
CA ARG A 75 23.54 -3.99 4.01
C ARG A 75 23.41 -5.52 4.13
N LYS A 76 22.60 -6.01 5.07
CA LYS A 76 22.34 -7.45 5.26
C LYS A 76 21.32 -8.01 4.28
N ILE A 77 20.35 -7.21 3.86
CA ILE A 77 19.45 -7.54 2.75
C ILE A 77 20.31 -7.64 1.49
N GLY A 78 21.04 -6.58 1.13
CA GLY A 78 21.92 -6.59 -0.03
C GLY A 78 21.18 -6.62 -1.36
N ALA A 79 21.93 -6.84 -2.44
CA ALA A 79 21.40 -6.92 -3.81
C ALA A 79 21.53 -8.36 -4.32
N THR A 80 20.52 -9.18 -4.05
CA THR A 80 20.35 -10.52 -4.61
C THR A 80 19.81 -10.49 -6.04
N GLY A 81 19.21 -9.37 -6.46
CA GLY A 81 18.72 -9.15 -7.83
C GLY A 81 17.34 -9.78 -8.08
N ILE A 82 16.65 -10.20 -7.02
CA ILE A 82 15.29 -10.73 -7.11
C ILE A 82 14.31 -9.56 -7.23
N HIS A 83 13.45 -9.62 -8.26
CA HIS A 83 12.37 -8.65 -8.45
C HIS A 83 11.05 -9.26 -8.00
N ILE A 84 10.37 -8.59 -7.08
CA ILE A 84 9.07 -9.02 -6.54
C ILE A 84 7.99 -8.07 -7.04
N SER A 85 6.80 -8.61 -7.33
CA SER A 85 5.69 -7.77 -7.80
C SER A 85 5.34 -6.67 -6.79
N LEU A 86 5.08 -5.45 -7.28
CA LEU A 86 4.72 -4.32 -6.43
C LEU A 86 3.41 -4.56 -5.65
N GLN A 87 2.47 -5.33 -6.22
CA GLN A 87 1.27 -5.72 -5.49
C GLN A 87 1.60 -6.62 -4.29
N THR A 88 2.49 -7.60 -4.48
CA THR A 88 2.95 -8.47 -3.39
C THR A 88 3.61 -7.66 -2.29
N LEU A 89 4.54 -6.75 -2.63
CA LEU A 89 5.22 -5.90 -1.65
C LEU A 89 4.24 -5.02 -0.86
N LYS A 90 3.23 -4.47 -1.54
CA LYS A 90 2.19 -3.66 -0.90
C LYS A 90 1.36 -4.47 0.09
N VAL A 91 0.92 -5.67 -0.28
CA VAL A 91 0.13 -6.49 0.65
C VAL A 91 0.98 -6.95 1.83
N VAL A 92 2.25 -7.31 1.61
CA VAL A 92 3.15 -7.69 2.71
C VAL A 92 3.41 -6.52 3.64
N LYS A 93 3.58 -5.30 3.12
CA LYS A 93 3.65 -4.07 3.91
C LYS A 93 2.41 -3.91 4.79
N ASP A 94 1.22 -4.03 4.20
CA ASP A 94 -0.04 -3.88 4.93
C ASP A 94 -0.17 -4.97 6.02
N SER A 95 0.18 -6.22 5.71
CA SER A 95 0.21 -7.30 6.70
C SER A 95 1.21 -7.06 7.84
N ILE A 96 2.36 -6.43 7.59
CA ILE A 96 3.31 -6.05 8.66
C ILE A 96 2.69 -4.99 9.58
N LEU A 97 1.94 -4.03 9.04
CA LEU A 97 1.33 -2.95 9.81
C LEU A 97 0.10 -3.38 10.60
N GLU A 98 -0.68 -4.33 10.06
CA GLU A 98 -1.93 -4.79 10.68
C GLU A 98 -1.73 -5.97 11.63
N GLU A 99 -0.90 -6.95 11.24
CA GLU A 99 -0.75 -8.23 11.93
C GLU A 99 0.66 -8.46 12.51
N GLY A 100 1.58 -7.51 12.28
CA GLY A 100 2.98 -7.61 12.68
C GLY A 100 3.76 -8.65 11.88
N TYR A 101 4.99 -8.91 12.35
CA TYR A 101 5.94 -9.80 11.65
C TYR A 101 5.43 -11.23 11.44
N GLN A 102 4.61 -11.76 12.35
CA GLN A 102 4.12 -13.14 12.26
C GLN A 102 3.01 -13.29 11.23
N GLY A 103 2.07 -12.35 11.17
CA GLY A 103 1.01 -12.33 10.15
C GLY A 103 1.61 -12.16 8.75
N ALA A 104 2.55 -11.23 8.60
CA ALA A 104 3.27 -11.05 7.35
C ALA A 104 4.00 -12.32 6.87
N MET A 105 4.69 -13.04 7.76
CA MET A 105 5.32 -14.31 7.39
C MET A 105 4.32 -15.39 6.98
N LEU A 106 3.15 -15.45 7.64
CA LEU A 106 2.11 -16.39 7.27
C LEU A 106 1.52 -16.07 5.89
N TYR A 107 1.26 -14.78 5.62
CA TYR A 107 0.79 -14.31 4.33
C TYR A 107 1.76 -14.68 3.21
N VAL A 108 3.05 -14.38 3.39
CA VAL A 108 4.11 -14.69 2.42
C VAL A 108 4.16 -16.20 2.14
N ALA A 109 4.11 -17.04 3.18
CA ALA A 109 4.14 -18.48 3.03
C ALA A 109 2.97 -19.05 2.19
N GLN A 110 1.80 -18.41 2.28
CA GLN A 110 0.56 -18.86 1.63
C GLN A 110 0.40 -18.32 0.19
N HIS A 111 0.95 -17.14 -0.11
CA HIS A 111 0.57 -16.37 -1.32
C HIS A 111 1.74 -16.06 -2.27
N THR A 112 2.96 -16.55 -2.00
CA THR A 112 4.13 -16.28 -2.87
C THR A 112 4.80 -17.54 -3.40
N ALA A 113 5.40 -17.43 -4.59
CA ALA A 113 6.14 -18.52 -5.24
C ALA A 113 7.50 -18.76 -4.56
N SER A 114 8.13 -19.92 -4.76
CA SER A 114 9.27 -20.38 -3.94
C SER A 114 10.38 -19.35 -3.75
N MET A 115 10.89 -18.73 -4.83
CA MET A 115 12.02 -17.79 -4.71
C MET A 115 11.62 -16.46 -4.06
N GLU A 116 10.44 -15.91 -4.41
CA GLU A 116 9.92 -14.69 -3.78
C GLU A 116 9.62 -14.91 -2.30
N ARG A 117 9.07 -16.08 -1.98
CA ARG A 117 8.80 -16.52 -0.62
C ARG A 117 10.07 -16.56 0.20
N ASP A 118 11.08 -17.28 -0.27
CA ASP A 118 12.34 -17.45 0.45
C ASP A 118 13.02 -16.10 0.70
N GLU A 119 12.95 -15.18 -0.28
CA GLU A 119 13.50 -13.84 -0.15
C GLU A 119 12.72 -12.95 0.82
N LEU A 120 11.39 -12.89 0.69
CA LEU A 120 10.55 -12.12 1.62
C LEU A 120 10.66 -12.66 3.05
N HIS A 121 10.71 -13.98 3.24
CA HIS A 121 10.96 -14.57 4.55
C HIS A 121 12.33 -14.16 5.10
N ARG A 122 13.37 -14.16 4.26
CA ARG A 122 14.72 -13.72 4.65
C ARG A 122 14.71 -12.26 5.10
N VAL A 123 14.12 -11.37 4.31
CA VAL A 123 14.03 -9.93 4.60
C VAL A 123 13.27 -9.68 5.90
N ILE A 124 12.08 -10.26 6.06
CA ILE A 124 11.25 -10.10 7.25
C ILE A 124 11.97 -10.65 8.49
N ALA A 125 12.67 -11.78 8.37
CA ALA A 125 13.47 -12.35 9.44
C ALA A 125 14.65 -11.46 9.84
N ILE A 126 15.31 -10.80 8.89
CA ILE A 126 16.37 -9.82 9.16
C ILE A 126 15.78 -8.63 9.93
N CYS A 127 14.70 -8.03 9.44
CA CYS A 127 14.05 -6.89 10.11
C CYS A 127 13.67 -7.21 11.57
N ARG A 128 13.10 -8.39 11.80
CA ARG A 128 12.76 -8.88 13.15
C ARG A 128 13.99 -9.08 14.02
N ARG A 129 15.08 -9.65 13.48
CA ARG A 129 16.32 -9.92 14.23
C ARG A 129 16.99 -8.65 14.72
N TYR A 130 16.94 -7.59 13.91
CA TYR A 130 17.46 -6.27 14.24
C TYR A 130 16.45 -5.40 15.02
N LYS A 131 15.32 -5.98 15.47
CA LYS A 131 14.28 -5.30 16.27
C LYS A 131 13.78 -4.00 15.63
N LEU A 132 13.73 -3.95 14.30
CA LEU A 132 13.15 -2.81 13.61
C LEU A 132 11.69 -2.64 14.03
N SER A 133 11.25 -1.38 14.10
CA SER A 133 9.82 -1.10 14.26
C SER A 133 9.05 -1.66 13.05
N GLU A 134 7.79 -2.06 13.26
CA GLU A 134 6.93 -2.56 12.17
C GLU A 134 6.81 -1.52 11.05
N LYS A 135 6.77 -0.22 11.39
CA LYS A 135 6.78 0.89 10.43
C LYS A 135 8.07 0.91 9.59
N SER A 136 9.24 0.71 10.21
CA SER A 136 10.52 0.67 9.51
C SER A 136 10.65 -0.56 8.62
N ALA A 137 10.17 -1.72 9.08
CA ALA A 137 10.17 -2.93 8.29
C ALA A 137 9.21 -2.86 7.10
N ALA A 138 8.01 -2.31 7.30
CA ALA A 138 7.03 -2.07 6.25
C ALA A 138 7.60 -1.14 5.17
N TYR A 139 8.30 -0.07 5.56
CA TYR A 139 8.99 0.83 4.63
C TYR A 139 10.10 0.12 3.83
N LEU A 140 10.91 -0.73 4.47
CA LEU A 140 11.95 -1.48 3.77
C LEU A 140 11.38 -2.50 2.79
N VAL A 141 10.28 -3.16 3.13
CA VAL A 141 9.61 -4.12 2.24
C VAL A 141 8.99 -3.42 1.04
N GLU A 142 8.35 -2.27 1.23
CA GLU A 142 7.79 -1.48 0.12
C GLU A 142 8.86 -1.09 -0.91
N ASN A 143 10.08 -0.80 -0.43
CA ASN A 143 11.21 -0.39 -1.25
C ASN A 143 12.20 -1.53 -1.56
N LEU A 144 11.81 -2.79 -1.32
CA LEU A 144 12.71 -3.94 -1.44
C LEU A 144 13.32 -4.05 -2.85
N ASN A 145 12.54 -3.80 -3.89
CA ASN A 145 13.04 -3.83 -5.27
C ASN A 145 14.16 -2.80 -5.53
N GLU A 146 14.12 -1.63 -4.89
CA GLU A 146 15.17 -0.62 -5.03
C GLU A 146 16.45 -1.06 -4.31
N ILE A 147 16.31 -1.65 -3.11
CA ILE A 147 17.42 -2.23 -2.33
C ILE A 147 18.08 -3.38 -3.11
N GLU A 148 17.26 -4.29 -3.63
CA GLU A 148 17.68 -5.47 -4.40
C GLU A 148 18.35 -5.10 -5.74
N SER A 149 17.99 -3.94 -6.31
CA SER A 149 18.63 -3.41 -7.51
C SER A 149 20.02 -2.83 -7.27
N GLY A 150 20.43 -2.64 -6.01
CA GLY A 150 21.70 -2.02 -5.63
C GLY A 150 21.74 -0.50 -5.83
N ASN A 151 20.63 0.12 -6.25
CA ASN A 151 20.53 1.57 -6.47
C ASN A 151 20.16 2.36 -5.20
N TRP A 152 20.10 1.69 -4.05
CA TRP A 152 19.78 2.31 -2.77
C TRP A 152 21.00 3.05 -2.20
N ILE A 153 21.00 4.38 -2.34
CA ILE A 153 22.04 5.32 -1.84
C ILE A 153 21.52 6.11 -0.65
#